data_AF-A0A1M2V960-F1
#
_entry.id   AF-A0A1M2V960-F1
#
_cell.length_a   1.000
_cell.length_b   1.000
_cell.length_c   1.000
_cell.angle_alpha   90.00
_cell.angle_beta   90.00
_cell.angle_gamma   90.00
#
_symmetry.space_group_name_H-M   'P 1'
#
loop_
_entity.id
_entity.type
_entity.pdbx_description
1 polymer ?
#
loop_
_entity_poly.entity_id
_entity_poly.type
_entity_poly.pdbx_seq_one_letter_code
_entity_poly.pdbx_strand_id
1 'polypeptide(L)'
;MASPPTKQSLLHLYHSMLRTSQSFSSYNFRHYFVRRTKSTFREIQSETDPSKLAAFYDERAKELAVLKRSAIVNQLYGGWKLVVEKQKTEHERSDN
;
A
#
# COMPACT_ATOMS: atom_id res chain seq x y z
N MET A 1 3.84 27.73 10.01
CA MET A 1 4.63 26.72 9.26
C MET A 1 4.28 25.37 9.86
N ALA A 2 3.73 24.44 9.08
CA ALA A 2 3.40 23.11 9.59
C ALA A 2 4.68 22.43 10.10
N SER A 3 4.61 21.82 11.29
CA SER A 3 5.75 21.11 11.85
C SER A 3 6.18 19.96 10.92
N PRO A 4 7.50 19.75 10.73
CA PRO A 4 7.96 18.67 9.87
C PRO A 4 7.45 17.31 10.38
N PRO A 5 7.03 16.40 9.49
CA PRO A 5 6.50 15.11 9.88
C PRO A 5 7.56 14.30 10.62
N THR A 6 7.19 13.73 11.77
CA THR A 6 8.08 12.85 12.52
C THR A 6 8.26 11.51 11.79
N LYS A 7 9.41 10.84 12.01
CA LYS A 7 9.66 9.50 11.45
C LYS A 7 8.53 8.50 11.77
N GLN A 8 7.95 8.61 12.96
CA GLN A 8 6.80 7.78 13.38
C GLN A 8 5.55 8.05 12.54
N SER A 9 5.25 9.31 12.20
CA SER A 9 4.08 9.63 11.36
C SER A 9 4.23 9.10 9.94
N LEU A 10 5.44 9.17 9.37
CA LEU A 10 5.77 8.58 8.06
C LEU A 10 5.62 7.05 8.07
N LEU A 11 6.11 6.37 9.11
CA LEU A 11 5.93 4.92 9.25
C LEU A 11 4.45 4.55 9.43
N HIS A 12 3.70 5.31 10.22
CA HIS A 12 2.26 5.09 10.37
C HIS A 12 1.54 5.23 9.02
N LEU A 13 1.86 6.26 8.24
CA LEU A 13 1.32 6.49 6.91
C LEU A 13 1.65 5.34 5.96
N TYR A 14 2.91 4.88 5.95
CA TYR A 14 3.36 3.73 5.17
C TYR A 14 2.55 2.47 5.48
N HIS A 15 2.41 2.11 6.76
CA HIS A 15 1.64 0.95 7.16
C HIS A 15 0.14 1.09 6.84
N SER A 16 -0.42 2.29 6.98
CA SER A 16 -1.80 2.58 6.62
C SER A 16 -2.07 2.40 5.12
N MET A 17 -1.16 2.89 4.28
CA MET A 17 -1.22 2.68 2.82
C MET A 17 -1.06 1.21 2.48
N LEU A 18 -0.09 0.50 3.05
CA LEU A 18 0.09 -0.94 2.80
C LEU A 18 -1.14 -1.77 3.18
N ARG A 19 -1.74 -1.51 4.35
CA ARG A 19 -2.97 -2.20 4.78
C ARG A 19 -4.13 -1.93 3.82
N THR A 20 -4.27 -0.69 3.36
CA THR A 20 -5.31 -0.32 2.39
C THR A 20 -5.06 -0.99 1.04
N SER A 21 -3.82 -0.97 0.54
CA SER A 21 -3.42 -1.68 -0.68
C SER A 21 -3.70 -3.19 -0.61
N GLN A 22 -3.54 -3.81 0.55
CA GLN A 22 -3.84 -5.23 0.75
C GLN A 22 -5.34 -5.54 0.78
N SER A 23 -6.19 -4.56 1.10
CA SER A 23 -7.64 -4.74 1.18
C SER A 23 -8.33 -4.83 -0.19
N PHE A 24 -7.65 -4.50 -1.29
CA PHE A 24 -8.21 -4.64 -2.64
C PHE A 24 -8.54 -6.10 -2.95
N SER A 25 -9.76 -6.34 -3.44
CA SER A 25 -10.23 -7.68 -3.84
C SER A 25 -9.52 -8.14 -5.12
N SER A 26 -9.35 -7.23 -6.08
CA SER A 26 -8.69 -7.53 -7.35
C SER A 26 -7.18 -7.71 -7.19
N TYR A 27 -6.66 -8.85 -7.65
CA TYR A 27 -5.23 -9.20 -7.63
C TYR A 27 -4.34 -8.07 -8.18
N ASN A 28 -4.66 -7.57 -9.38
CA ASN A 28 -3.84 -6.60 -10.09
C ASN A 28 -3.65 -5.32 -9.27
N PHE A 29 -4.73 -4.77 -8.72
CA PHE A 29 -4.69 -3.56 -7.90
C PHE A 29 -3.96 -3.81 -6.59
N ARG A 30 -4.26 -4.91 -5.89
CA ARG A 30 -3.59 -5.28 -4.64
C ARG A 30 -2.06 -5.34 -4.82
N HIS A 31 -1.59 -6.08 -5.83
CA HIS A 31 -0.16 -6.22 -6.09
C HIS A 31 0.48 -4.93 -6.59
N TYR A 32 -0.19 -4.19 -7.48
CA TYR A 32 0.30 -2.91 -7.99
C TYR A 32 0.49 -1.90 -6.86
N PHE A 33 -0.55 -1.66 -6.05
CA PHE A 33 -0.49 -0.66 -4.99
C PHE A 33 0.47 -1.06 -3.87
N VAL A 34 0.56 -2.34 -3.51
CA VAL A 34 1.59 -2.80 -2.55
C VAL A 34 3.00 -2.52 -3.09
N ARG A 35 3.27 -2.83 -4.36
CA ARG A 35 4.59 -2.57 -4.97
C ARG A 35 4.88 -1.07 -5.05
N ARG A 36 3.91 -0.26 -5.51
CA ARG A 36 4.04 1.19 -5.64
C ARG A 36 4.33 1.84 -4.29
N THR A 37 3.55 1.52 -3.24
CA THR A 37 3.79 2.04 -1.88
C THR A 37 5.19 1.68 -1.40
N LYS A 38 5.65 0.43 -1.60
CA LYS A 38 7.02 0.04 -1.21
C LYS A 38 8.10 0.81 -1.95
N SER A 39 7.98 0.97 -3.28
CA SER A 39 8.96 1.71 -4.09
C SER A 39 9.05 3.16 -3.66
N THR A 40 7.91 3.84 -3.59
CA THR A 40 7.83 5.26 -3.26
C THR A 40 8.37 5.57 -1.86
N PHE A 41 8.09 4.71 -0.87
CA PHE A 41 8.65 4.91 0.48
C PHE A 41 10.13 4.51 0.61
N ARG A 42 10.65 3.67 -0.29
CA ARG A 42 12.10 3.41 -0.37
C ARG A 42 12.84 4.59 -0.98
N GLU A 43 12.28 5.21 -2.03
CA GLU A 43 12.85 6.39 -2.69
C GLU A 43 13.00 7.58 -1.73
N ILE A 44 12.04 7.78 -0.82
CA ILE A 44 12.09 8.89 0.16
C ILE A 44 12.89 8.57 1.44
N GLN A 45 13.35 7.32 1.62
CA GLN A 45 13.93 6.87 2.89
C GLN A 45 15.21 7.62 3.28
N SER A 46 16.01 8.03 2.29
CA SER A 46 17.27 8.76 2.48
C SER A 46 17.12 10.28 2.37
N GLU A 47 15.91 10.80 2.13
CA GLU A 47 15.68 12.24 2.03
C GLU A 47 15.72 12.89 3.42
N THR A 48 16.41 14.01 3.53
CA THR A 48 16.63 14.73 4.79
C THR A 48 16.03 16.12 4.79
N ASP A 49 15.63 16.64 3.62
CA ASP A 49 14.99 17.95 3.49
C ASP A 49 13.59 17.95 4.16
N PRO A 50 13.40 18.71 5.25
CA PRO A 50 12.12 18.77 5.96
C PRO A 50 10.96 19.27 5.08
N SER A 51 11.23 20.15 4.12
CA SER A 51 10.19 20.72 3.25
C SER A 51 9.67 19.69 2.27
N LYS A 52 10.56 18.89 1.67
CA LYS A 52 10.18 17.77 0.79
C LYS A 52 9.45 16.68 1.56
N LEU A 53 9.89 16.36 2.78
CA LEU A 53 9.21 15.38 3.63
C LEU A 53 7.80 15.83 4.01
N ALA A 54 7.59 17.10 4.32
CA ALA A 54 6.28 17.66 4.60
C ALA A 54 5.36 17.60 3.36
N ALA A 55 5.85 18.06 2.20
CA ALA A 55 5.10 17.99 0.95
C ALA A 55 4.74 16.54 0.56
N PHE A 56 5.70 15.62 0.71
CA PHE A 56 5.48 14.19 0.50
C PHE A 56 4.41 13.64 1.43
N TYR A 57 4.48 13.96 2.72
CA TYR A 57 3.50 13.49 3.70
C TYR A 57 2.09 13.96 3.35
N ASP A 58 1.91 15.24 3.04
CA ASP A 58 0.62 15.83 2.70
C ASP A 58 0.02 15.24 1.42
N GLU A 59 0.86 15.03 0.40
CA GLU A 59 0.46 14.41 -0.86
C GLU A 59 0.02 12.95 -0.64
N ARG A 60 0.83 12.16 0.06
CA ARG A 60 0.54 10.75 0.34
C ARG A 60 -0.66 10.58 1.27
N ALA A 61 -0.91 11.53 2.19
CA ALA A 61 -2.10 11.53 3.03
C ALA A 61 -3.38 11.72 2.21
N LYS A 62 -3.36 12.61 1.21
CA LYS A 62 -4.47 12.77 0.24
C LYS A 62 -4.65 11.51 -0.61
N GLU A 63 -3.56 10.93 -1.09
CA GLU A 63 -3.61 9.67 -1.84
C GLU A 63 -4.16 8.51 -1.01
N LEU A 64 -3.80 8.40 0.28
CA LEU A 64 -4.37 7.38 1.17
C LEU A 64 -5.90 7.49 1.24
N ALA A 65 -6.45 8.71 1.28
CA ALA A 65 -7.90 8.89 1.27
C ALA A 65 -8.54 8.41 -0.04
N VAL A 66 -7.91 8.67 -1.18
CA VAL A 66 -8.34 8.14 -2.49
C VAL A 66 -8.25 6.62 -2.50
N LEU A 67 -7.12 6.06 -2.08
CA LEU A 67 -6.85 4.64 -2.06
C LEU A 67 -7.88 3.87 -1.22
N LYS A 68 -8.29 4.42 -0.06
CA LYS A 68 -9.34 3.85 0.79
C LYS A 68 -10.69 3.78 0.08
N ARG A 69 -11.10 4.86 -0.59
CA ARG A 69 -12.36 4.88 -1.36
C ARG A 69 -12.31 3.88 -2.51
N SER A 70 -11.20 3.85 -3.25
CA SER A 70 -11.00 2.90 -4.36
C SER A 70 -11.02 1.45 -3.90
N ALA A 71 -10.45 1.15 -2.72
CA ALA A 71 -10.49 -0.19 -2.15
C ALA A 71 -11.93 -0.62 -1.84
N ILE A 72 -12.74 0.26 -1.23
CA ILE A 72 -14.15 -0.02 -0.93
C ILE A 72 -14.95 -0.27 -2.20
N VAL A 73 -14.80 0.59 -3.22
CA VAL A 73 -15.48 0.42 -4.52
C VAL A 73 -15.06 -0.89 -5.18
N ASN A 74 -13.77 -1.22 -5.13
CA ASN A 74 -13.27 -2.48 -5.68
C ASN A 74 -13.80 -3.72 -4.94
N GLN A 75 -14.04 -3.62 -3.63
CA GLN A 75 -14.67 -4.70 -2.87
C GLN A 75 -16.16 -4.83 -3.22
N LEU A 76 -16.88 -3.71 -3.34
CA LEU A 76 -18.31 -3.69 -3.66
C LEU A 76 -18.60 -4.27 -5.05
N TYR A 77 -17.75 -3.96 -6.03
CA TYR A 77 -17.89 -4.42 -7.41
C TYR A 77 -16.82 -5.43 -7.81
N GLY A 78 -16.31 -6.19 -6.82
CA GLY A 78 -15.28 -7.21 -7.05
C GLY A 78 -15.83 -8.39 -7.85
N GLY A 79 -15.17 -8.71 -8.97
CA GLY A 79 -15.49 -9.89 -9.77
C GLY A 79 -14.91 -11.20 -9.22
N TRP A 80 -15.06 -12.27 -9.98
CA TRP A 80 -14.48 -13.57 -9.64
C TRP A 80 -12.95 -13.53 -9.60
N LYS A 81 -12.39 -14.40 -8.77
CA LYS A 81 -10.94 -14.57 -8.63
C LYS A 81 -10.32 -15.05 -9.95
N LEU A 82 -9.18 -14.47 -10.30
CA LEU A 82 -8.45 -14.84 -11.51
C LEU A 82 -7.91 -16.28 -11.42
N VAL A 83 -7.64 -16.92 -12.55
CA VAL A 83 -7.05 -18.27 -12.61
C VAL A 83 -5.73 -18.35 -11.84
N VAL A 84 -4.92 -17.30 -11.93
CA VAL A 84 -3.63 -17.17 -11.22
C VAL A 84 -3.77 -17.07 -9.69
N GLU A 85 -4.96 -16.76 -9.16
CA GLU A 85 -5.21 -16.72 -7.72
C GLU A 85 -5.58 -18.09 -7.14
N LYS A 86 -5.86 -19.09 -7.98
CA LYS A 86 -6.36 -20.41 -7.55
C LYS A 86 -5.25 -21.41 -7.16
N GLN A 87 -3.98 -21.06 -7.33
CA GLN A 87 -2.88 -21.95 -6.92
C GLN A 87 -2.68 -21.87 -5.40
N LYS A 88 -3.44 -22.69 -4.68
CA LYS A 88 -3.03 -23.15 -3.37
C LYS A 88 -2.04 -24.29 -3.63
N THR A 89 -0.74 -23.99 -3.56
CA THR A 89 0.27 -25.05 -3.49
C THR A 89 0.10 -25.73 -2.14
N GLU A 90 -0.69 -26.79 -2.10
CA GLU A 90 -0.55 -27.79 -1.05
C GLU A 90 0.89 -28.29 -1.16
N HIS A 91 1.74 -27.84 -0.24
CA HIS A 91 3.05 -28.45 -0.10
C HIS A 91 2.73 -29.82 0.48
N GLU A 92 2.66 -30.84 -0.37
CA GLU A 92 2.76 -32.22 0.08
C GLU A 92 4.04 -32.25 0.92
N ARG A 93 3.89 -32.35 2.24
CA ARG A 93 5.02 -32.69 3.10
C ARG A 93 5.45 -34.06 2.60
N SER A 94 6.61 -34.10 1.94
CA SER A 94 7.29 -35.36 1.70
C SER A 94 7.58 -35.93 3.09
N ASP A 95 6.77 -36.88 3.51
CA ASP A 95 6.99 -37.66 4.72
C ASP A 95 8.25 -38.51 4.47
N ASN A 96 9.40 -37.98 4.91
CA ASN A 96 10.66 -38.69 5.05
C ASN A 96 10.95 -38.87 6.55
#